data_AF-A0A561THX9-F1
#
_entry.id   AF-A0A561THX9-F1
#
_cell.length_a   1.000
_cell.length_b   1.000
_cell.length_c   1.000
_cell.angle_alpha   90.00
_cell.angle_beta   90.00
_cell.angle_gamma   90.00
#
_symmetry.space_group_name_H-M   'P 1'
#
loop_
_entity.id
_entity.type
_entity.pdbx_description
1 polymer ?
#
loop_
_entity_poly.entity_id
_entity_poly.type
_entity_poly.pdbx_seq_one_letter_code
_entity_poly.pdbx_strand_id
1 'polypeptide(L)'
;MAGFGISVGTAHAYVTSVTAVTGLLADRAHRIIRICERQGVPILADRAYQGAGPSVTTGLKRPPGGELTPTQRTANRAVAAARHRSNAAWHG
;
A
#
# COMPACT_ATOMS: atom_id res chain seq x y z
N MET A 1 11.41 -38.58 -17.35
CA MET A 1 11.72 -37.26 -16.77
C MET A 1 10.74 -36.27 -17.36
N ALA A 2 9.64 -35.96 -16.66
CA ALA A 2 8.54 -35.14 -17.20
C ALA A 2 8.89 -33.65 -17.04
N GLY A 3 9.18 -32.96 -18.15
CA GLY A 3 9.43 -31.52 -18.16
C GLY A 3 8.15 -30.73 -17.90
N PHE A 4 8.28 -29.67 -17.10
CA PHE A 4 7.22 -28.77 -16.68
C PHE A 4 6.42 -28.21 -17.88
N GLY A 5 5.08 -28.24 -17.80
CA GLY A 5 4.14 -28.06 -18.91
C GLY A 5 3.97 -26.65 -19.50
N ILE A 6 5.02 -25.82 -19.53
CA ILE A 6 4.99 -24.51 -20.20
C ILE A 6 6.34 -24.21 -20.88
N SER A 7 6.27 -23.76 -22.13
CA SER A 7 7.44 -23.32 -22.91
C SER A 7 8.08 -22.07 -22.30
N VAL A 8 9.40 -21.94 -22.41
CA VAL A 8 10.16 -20.73 -22.03
C VAL A 8 9.59 -19.48 -22.73
N GLY A 9 9.15 -19.62 -23.99
CA GLY A 9 8.51 -18.52 -24.72
C GLY A 9 7.21 -18.06 -24.08
N THR A 10 6.38 -18.99 -23.59
CA THR A 10 5.15 -18.70 -22.85
C THR A 10 5.45 -18.06 -21.50
N ALA A 11 6.46 -18.56 -20.78
CA ALA A 11 6.91 -17.98 -19.52
C ALA A 11 7.41 -16.54 -19.70
N HIS A 12 8.19 -16.29 -20.75
CA HIS A 12 8.68 -14.94 -21.07
C HIS A 12 7.54 -13.99 -21.43
N ALA A 13 6.61 -14.39 -22.29
CA ALA A 13 5.45 -13.57 -22.65
C ALA A 13 4.60 -13.23 -21.42
N TYR A 14 4.38 -14.20 -20.53
CA TYR A 14 3.68 -13.97 -19.27
C TYR A 14 4.39 -12.94 -18.40
N VAL A 15 5.69 -13.10 -18.13
CA VAL A 15 6.46 -12.15 -17.30
C VAL A 15 6.44 -10.75 -17.91
N THR A 16 6.66 -10.62 -19.22
CA THR A 16 6.61 -9.33 -19.91
C THR A 16 5.24 -8.66 -19.78
N SER A 17 4.15 -9.43 -19.95
CA SER A 17 2.79 -8.90 -19.76
C SER A 17 2.52 -8.44 -18.33
N VAL A 18 2.97 -9.22 -17.34
CA VAL A 18 2.82 -8.87 -15.92
C VAL A 18 3.60 -7.59 -15.60
N THR A 19 4.84 -7.48 -16.06
CA THR A 19 5.66 -6.27 -15.87
C THR A 19 5.02 -5.05 -16.53
N ALA A 20 4.44 -5.19 -17.73
CA ALA A 20 3.73 -4.10 -18.39
C ALA A 20 2.51 -3.64 -17.58
N VAL A 21 1.69 -4.58 -17.11
CA VAL A 21 0.49 -4.27 -16.32
C VAL A 21 0.87 -3.66 -14.97
N THR A 22 1.88 -4.18 -14.27
CA THR A 22 2.32 -3.60 -12.98
C THR A 22 2.88 -2.20 -13.16
N GLY A 23 3.58 -1.93 -14.26
CA GLY A 23 4.03 -0.58 -14.63
C GLY A 23 2.85 0.40 -14.82
N LEU A 24 1.82 -0.01 -15.57
CA LEU A 24 0.61 0.80 -15.77
C LEU A 24 -0.15 1.05 -14.46
N LEU A 25 -0.25 0.04 -13.60
CA LEU A 25 -0.88 0.17 -12.29
C LEU A 25 -0.07 1.10 -11.36
N ALA A 26 1.26 1.07 -11.43
CA ALA A 26 2.12 1.97 -10.68
C ALA A 26 1.94 3.44 -11.11
N ASP A 27 1.90 3.73 -12.41
CA ASP A 27 1.64 5.08 -12.92
C ASP A 27 0.27 5.60 -12.47
N ARG A 28 -0.77 4.74 -12.59
CA ARG A 28 -2.12 5.08 -12.15
C ARG A 28 -2.18 5.35 -10.65
N ALA A 29 -1.56 4.50 -9.83
CA ALA A 29 -1.50 4.68 -8.39
C ALA A 29 -0.79 5.99 -8.04
N HIS A 30 0.34 6.29 -8.68
CA HIS A 30 1.07 7.53 -8.45
C HIS A 30 0.21 8.76 -8.78
N ARG A 31 -0.52 8.73 -9.90
CA ARG A 31 -1.43 9.82 -10.28
C ARG A 31 -2.54 10.04 -9.26
N ILE A 32 -3.14 8.96 -8.75
CA ILE A 32 -4.18 9.03 -7.71
C ILE A 32 -3.58 9.64 -6.43
N ILE A 33 -2.40 9.19 -6.02
CA ILE A 33 -1.71 9.71 -4.83
C ILE A 33 -1.52 11.23 -4.94
N ARG A 34 -1.00 11.71 -6.08
CA ARG A 34 -0.78 13.14 -6.32
C ARG A 34 -2.07 13.97 -6.31
N ILE A 35 -3.19 13.41 -6.78
CA ILE A 35 -4.49 14.09 -6.73
C ILE A 35 -4.98 14.20 -5.28
N CYS A 36 -4.93 13.12 -4.52
CA CYS A 36 -5.35 13.10 -3.12
C CYS A 36 -4.51 14.07 -2.27
N GLU A 37 -3.20 14.10 -2.46
CA GLU A 37 -2.31 15.07 -1.80
C GLU A 37 -2.73 16.50 -2.08
N ARG A 38 -2.96 16.86 -3.35
CA ARG A 38 -3.36 18.21 -3.74
C ARG A 38 -4.73 18.61 -3.17
N GLN A 39 -5.60 17.63 -2.94
CA GLN A 39 -6.93 17.85 -2.38
C GLN A 39 -6.98 17.76 -0.85
N GLY A 40 -5.84 17.49 -0.19
CA GLY A 40 -5.80 17.27 1.26
C GLY A 40 -6.56 16.02 1.71
N VAL A 41 -6.79 15.07 0.80
CA VAL A 41 -7.46 13.80 1.10
C VAL A 41 -6.41 12.82 1.66
N PRO A 42 -6.56 12.35 2.92
CA PRO A 42 -5.58 11.48 3.53
C PRO A 42 -5.61 10.07 2.91
N ILE A 43 -4.45 9.58 2.50
CA ILE A 43 -4.26 8.21 2.02
C ILE A 43 -3.79 7.35 3.18
N LEU A 44 -4.54 6.31 3.54
CA LEU A 44 -4.20 5.40 4.63
C LEU A 44 -3.59 4.11 4.06
N ALA A 45 -2.35 3.77 4.44
CA ALA A 45 -1.76 2.45 4.11
C ALA A 45 -1.31 1.64 5.33
N ASP A 46 -1.28 0.32 5.17
CA ASP A 46 -0.97 -0.59 6.25
C ASP A 46 0.44 -0.37 6.78
N ARG A 47 0.68 -0.85 8.01
CA ARG A 47 1.97 -0.65 8.68
C ARG A 47 3.16 -1.19 7.88
N ALA A 48 2.95 -2.19 7.04
CA ALA A 48 3.99 -2.74 6.15
C ALA A 48 4.52 -1.70 5.14
N TYR A 49 3.76 -0.64 4.85
CA TYR A 49 4.13 0.45 3.94
C TYR A 49 4.82 1.63 4.66
N GLN A 50 5.27 1.45 5.90
CA GLN A 50 6.12 2.45 6.55
C GLN A 50 7.37 2.72 5.70
N GLY A 51 7.69 4.01 5.50
CA GLY A 51 8.78 4.44 4.63
C GLY A 51 8.36 4.75 3.19
N ALA A 52 7.08 4.57 2.83
CA ALA A 52 6.54 4.92 1.50
C ALA A 52 6.48 6.43 1.19
N GLY A 53 7.01 7.28 2.07
CA GLY A 53 7.03 8.73 1.91
C GLY A 53 5.86 9.46 2.57
N PRO A 54 5.88 10.81 2.55
CA PRO A 54 4.93 11.66 3.28
C PRO A 54 3.50 11.59 2.71
N SER A 55 3.35 11.15 1.47
CA SER A 55 2.08 11.02 0.76
C SER A 55 1.10 10.03 1.38
N VAL A 56 1.59 9.15 2.26
CA VAL A 56 0.83 8.03 2.81
C VAL A 56 0.90 8.02 4.33
N THR A 57 -0.26 8.02 4.96
CA THR A 57 -0.39 7.91 6.41
C THR A 57 -0.40 6.45 6.83
N THR A 58 0.61 6.05 7.60
CA THR A 58 0.73 4.72 8.20
C THR A 58 0.72 4.84 9.73
N GLY A 59 0.34 3.76 10.43
CA GLY A 59 0.46 3.76 11.89
C GLY A 59 1.93 3.67 12.30
N LEU A 60 2.35 4.42 13.32
CA LEU A 60 3.73 4.49 13.84
C LEU A 60 4.16 3.19 14.53
N LYS A 61 5.42 2.80 14.33
CA LYS A 61 6.05 1.65 15.01
C LYS A 61 6.60 2.07 16.36
N ARG A 62 6.61 1.13 17.30
CA ARG A 62 7.28 1.26 18.58
C ARG A 62 8.81 1.45 18.35
N PRO A 63 9.46 2.42 19.00
CA PRO A 63 10.91 2.59 18.88
C PRO A 63 11.67 1.40 19.51
N PRO A 64 12.91 1.13 19.09
CA PRO A 64 13.73 0.08 19.70
C PRO A 64 13.86 0.31 21.21
N GLY A 65 13.46 -0.67 22.03
CA GLY A 65 13.57 -0.62 23.49
C GLY A 65 12.62 0.36 24.21
N GLY A 66 11.71 1.02 23.51
CA GLY A 66 10.81 2.03 24.09
C GLY A 66 9.32 1.73 23.87
N GLU A 67 8.47 2.59 24.39
CA GLU A 67 7.02 2.58 24.15
C GLU A 67 6.61 3.71 23.19
N LEU A 68 5.42 3.60 22.59
CA LEU A 68 4.81 4.74 21.92
C LEU A 68 4.40 5.78 22.97
N THR A 69 4.72 7.05 22.69
CA THR A 69 4.23 8.17 23.50
C THR A 69 2.69 8.22 23.46
N PRO A 70 2.03 8.84 24.46
CA PRO A 70 0.57 8.98 24.47
C PRO A 70 0.02 9.61 23.17
N THR A 71 0.72 10.60 22.62
CA THR A 71 0.38 11.25 21.35
C THR A 71 0.46 10.27 20.18
N GLN A 72 1.55 9.51 20.06
CA GLN A 72 1.72 8.53 18.99
C GLN A 72 0.67 7.41 19.06
N ARG A 73 0.33 6.98 20.29
CA ARG A 73 -0.72 5.97 20.52
C ARG A 73 -2.10 6.50 20.10
N THR A 74 -2.36 7.78 20.35
CA THR A 74 -3.60 8.45 19.93
C THR A 74 -3.66 8.60 18.42
N ALA A 75 -2.58 8.99 17.75
CA ALA A 75 -2.49 9.02 16.29
C ALA A 75 -2.75 7.63 15.67
N ASN A 76 -2.13 6.57 16.22
CA ASN A 76 -2.37 5.21 15.75
C ASN A 76 -3.82 4.76 15.89
N ARG A 77 -4.50 5.14 16.99
CA ARG A 77 -5.94 4.88 17.17
C ARG A 77 -6.79 5.62 16.15
N ALA A 78 -6.47 6.87 15.84
CA ALA A 78 -7.15 7.64 14.81
C ALA A 78 -7.03 7.00 13.41
N VAL A 79 -5.82 6.56 13.05
CA VAL A 79 -5.56 5.83 11.78
C VAL A 79 -6.34 4.52 11.71
N ALA A 80 -6.34 3.74 12.80
CA ALA A 80 -7.07 2.47 12.86
C ALA A 80 -8.60 2.67 12.73
N ALA A 81 -9.15 3.68 13.40
CA ALA A 81 -10.57 4.01 13.30
C ALA A 81 -10.96 4.49 11.90
N ALA A 82 -10.13 5.31 11.26
CA ALA A 82 -10.37 5.78 9.89
C ALA A 82 -10.34 4.61 8.88
N ARG A 83 -9.40 3.67 9.02
CA ARG A 83 -9.37 2.42 8.25
C ARG A 83 -10.65 1.62 8.40
N HIS A 84 -11.06 1.37 9.65
CA HIS A 84 -12.28 0.60 9.92
C HIS A 84 -13.49 1.19 9.20
N ARG A 85 -13.68 2.52 9.29
CA ARG A 85 -14.78 3.21 8.59
C ARG A 85 -14.67 3.09 7.07
N SER A 86 -13.48 3.28 6.52
CA SER A 86 -13.24 3.14 5.07
C SER A 86 -13.57 1.72 4.60
N ASN A 87 -13.03 0.69 5.26
CA ASN A 87 -13.24 -0.71 4.88
C ASN A 87 -14.72 -1.11 5.00
N ALA A 88 -15.42 -0.62 6.03
CA ALA A 88 -16.85 -0.83 6.16
C ALA A 88 -17.64 -0.23 4.98
N ALA A 89 -17.23 0.92 4.44
CA ALA A 89 -17.87 1.53 3.28
C ALA A 89 -17.63 0.78 1.96
N TRP A 90 -16.57 -0.03 1.85
CA TRP A 90 -16.30 -0.84 0.66
C TRP A 90 -17.02 -2.19 0.65
N HIS A 91 -17.43 -2.69 1.82
CA HIS A 91 -18.05 -4.01 1.99
C HIS A 91 -19.51 -3.94 2.43
N GLY A 92 -20.07 -2.74 2.57
CA GLY A 92 -21.47 -2.48 2.93
C GLY A 92 -22.36 -2.16 1.75
#